data_AF-A0A954EG03-F1
#
_entry.id   AF-A0A954EG03-F1
#
_cell.length_a   1.000
_cell.length_b   1.000
_cell.length_c   1.000
_cell.angle_alpha   90.00
_cell.angle_beta   90.00
_cell.angle_gamma   90.00
#
_symmetry.space_group_name_H-M   'P 1'
#
loop_
_entity.id
_entity.type
_entity.pdbx_description
1 polymer ?
#
loop_
_entity_poly.entity_id
_entity_poly.type
_entity_poly.pdbx_seq_one_letter_code
_entity_poly.pdbx_strand_id
1 'polypeptide(L)'
;MNTEAQLFSLFTLSPKITLFPVVHGSGDFTIELRRIMLNQKFDALAVPLPQSFQQPVEQALQNLPIAQIVYQQESYQSFSSGSEAELPTATYVPIEPCQPVITALRFALQEHLPRYFIDPEVESFEVHSAVLPDPYAVKQLASPRFAAATLPLLSSSFSPQLQYRAAGMVDRLRQMEKQHASILALCSYAEWMAIRAAYQQSLSLSQFGEETPPEADVRTALVTERSLIFMMGELPHLCAQYEIARRELEQDDNLSIDGMKQLLLETRDHYRSQQRSHSRPVTPKLLKIYLNYVRNLSLIERRLTPDLYTLVTAAQQIFSDQFAVHLAETARQYPFIGRTDEPRVTMGIDQMRTPDGQVYHTKSRLPGHPISWRT
;
A
#
# COMPACT_ATOMS: atom_id res chain seq x y z
N MET A 1 35.11 -3.93 0.90
CA MET A 1 33.85 -3.16 1.01
C MET A 1 32.70 -4.14 1.01
N ASN A 2 31.79 -4.03 1.98
CA ASN A 2 30.70 -4.99 2.18
C ASN A 2 29.74 -4.94 0.97
N THR A 3 29.48 -6.08 0.32
CA THR A 3 28.66 -6.17 -0.92
C THR A 3 27.28 -5.55 -0.75
N GLU A 4 26.75 -5.56 0.47
CA GLU A 4 25.47 -4.97 0.84
C GLU A 4 25.48 -3.44 0.81
N ALA A 5 26.55 -2.80 1.28
CA ALA A 5 26.71 -1.34 1.20
C ALA A 5 26.88 -0.88 -0.26
N GLN A 6 27.52 -1.70 -1.10
CA GLN A 6 27.61 -1.45 -2.54
C GLN A 6 26.24 -1.55 -3.21
N LEU A 7 25.42 -2.54 -2.85
CA LEU A 7 24.07 -2.65 -3.41
C LEU A 7 23.13 -1.57 -2.90
N PHE A 8 23.29 -1.09 -1.65
CA PHE A 8 22.48 0.02 -1.14
C PHE A 8 22.69 1.32 -1.93
N SER A 9 23.85 1.48 -2.59
CA SER A 9 24.09 2.60 -3.51
C SER A 9 23.14 2.65 -4.71
N LEU A 10 22.42 1.54 -4.99
CA LEU A 10 21.34 1.53 -5.98
C LEU A 10 20.25 2.55 -5.65
N PHE A 11 20.02 2.85 -4.36
CA PHE A 11 19.02 3.82 -3.93
C PHE A 11 19.56 5.25 -3.88
N THR A 12 20.87 5.45 -4.04
CA THR A 12 21.47 6.78 -3.97
C THR A 12 21.10 7.60 -5.19
N LEU A 13 20.37 8.70 -4.98
CA LEU A 13 20.09 9.71 -6.00
C LEU A 13 21.17 10.79 -6.01
N SER A 14 21.70 11.12 -4.82
CA SER A 14 22.82 12.04 -4.60
C SER A 14 23.54 11.66 -3.30
N PRO A 15 24.69 12.27 -2.95
CA PRO A 15 25.33 12.05 -1.65
C PRO A 15 24.44 12.34 -0.43
N LYS A 16 23.37 13.13 -0.61
CA LYS A 16 22.44 13.52 0.45
C LYS A 16 21.07 12.87 0.33
N ILE A 17 20.70 12.29 -0.82
CA ILE A 17 19.36 11.74 -1.06
C ILE A 17 19.44 10.23 -1.29
N THR A 18 18.72 9.49 -0.45
CA THR A 18 18.36 8.09 -0.70
C THR A 18 16.94 8.03 -1.27
N LEU A 19 16.81 7.68 -2.55
CA LEU A 19 15.53 7.41 -3.22
C LEU A 19 15.19 5.92 -3.09
N PHE A 20 14.33 5.61 -2.13
CA PHE A 20 13.96 4.25 -1.77
C PHE A 20 12.61 3.86 -2.40
N PRO A 21 12.61 2.92 -3.37
CA PRO A 21 11.38 2.41 -3.96
C PRO A 21 10.69 1.42 -3.00
N VAL A 22 9.37 1.51 -2.90
CA VAL A 22 8.55 0.61 -2.08
C VAL A 22 7.46 -0.07 -2.90
N VAL A 23 7.04 -1.25 -2.46
CA VAL A 23 5.77 -1.85 -2.89
C VAL A 23 4.67 -1.34 -1.96
N HIS A 24 3.76 -0.52 -2.49
CA HIS A 24 2.65 0.01 -1.69
C HIS A 24 1.70 -1.10 -1.22
N GLY A 25 1.10 -0.90 -0.05
CA GLY A 25 0.16 -1.84 0.54
C GLY A 25 0.77 -3.19 0.94
N SER A 26 2.07 -3.23 1.22
CA SER A 26 2.78 -4.44 1.63
C SER A 26 3.30 -4.34 3.06
N GLY A 27 2.90 -5.30 3.90
CA GLY A 27 3.41 -5.45 5.26
C GLY A 27 4.91 -5.78 5.28
N ASP A 28 5.38 -6.58 4.32
CA ASP A 28 6.79 -6.95 4.21
C ASP A 28 7.69 -5.74 3.89
N PHE A 29 7.26 -4.85 2.98
CA PHE A 29 7.98 -3.60 2.71
C PHE A 29 7.87 -2.59 3.85
N THR A 30 6.79 -2.64 4.62
CA THR A 30 6.64 -1.84 5.83
C THR A 30 7.69 -2.21 6.89
N ILE A 31 7.94 -3.50 7.10
CA ILE A 31 9.02 -3.99 7.98
C ILE A 31 10.40 -3.59 7.45
N GLU A 32 10.67 -3.82 6.17
CA GLU A 32 11.98 -3.51 5.58
C GLU A 32 12.27 -2.00 5.65
N LEU A 33 11.27 -1.15 5.40
CA LEU A 33 11.41 0.29 5.52
C LEU A 33 11.69 0.71 6.97
N ARG A 34 10.98 0.14 7.95
CA ARG A 34 11.26 0.37 9.38
C ARG A 34 12.70 -0.02 9.72
N ARG A 35 13.17 -1.17 9.23
CA ARG A 35 14.57 -1.61 9.42
C ARG A 35 15.56 -0.59 8.88
N ILE A 36 15.33 -0.04 7.70
CA ILE A 36 16.20 0.99 7.10
C ILE A 36 16.20 2.28 7.93
N MET A 37 15.01 2.76 8.32
CA MET A 37 14.87 3.99 9.12
C MET A 37 15.46 3.87 10.53
N LEU A 38 15.50 2.66 11.10
CA LEU A 38 16.16 2.40 12.40
C LEU A 38 17.69 2.25 12.27
N ASN A 39 18.16 1.67 11.17
CA ASN A 39 19.59 1.40 10.97
C ASN A 39 20.36 2.59 10.35
N GLN A 40 19.67 3.56 9.76
CA GLN A 40 20.26 4.74 9.13
C GLN A 40 19.64 6.01 9.71
N LYS A 41 20.45 7.07 9.80
CA LYS A 41 19.97 8.38 10.28
C LYS A 41 19.62 9.25 9.09
N PHE A 42 18.36 9.67 9.04
CA PHE A 42 17.86 10.67 8.11
C PHE A 42 17.44 11.91 8.90
N ASP A 43 17.65 13.10 8.34
CA ASP A 43 17.21 14.38 8.91
C ASP A 43 15.98 14.97 8.21
N ALA A 44 15.49 14.33 7.14
CA ALA A 44 14.21 14.63 6.51
C ALA A 44 13.62 13.42 5.79
N LEU A 45 12.29 13.38 5.71
CA LEU A 45 11.50 12.42 4.93
C LEU A 45 10.78 13.14 3.79
N ALA A 46 10.91 12.63 2.57
CA ALA A 46 10.10 13.02 1.42
C ALA A 46 9.18 11.87 0.98
N VAL A 47 7.90 12.18 0.73
CA VAL A 47 6.88 11.20 0.34
C VAL A 47 6.21 11.58 -0.99
N PRO A 48 5.81 10.60 -1.81
CA PRO A 48 5.27 10.83 -3.16
C PRO A 48 3.78 11.17 -3.10
N LEU A 49 3.45 12.24 -2.36
CA LEU A 49 2.09 12.75 -2.20
C LEU A 49 2.11 14.28 -2.35
N PRO A 50 1.01 14.91 -2.83
CA PRO A 50 0.95 16.35 -2.95
C PRO A 50 0.85 17.08 -1.62
N GLN A 51 1.31 18.34 -1.62
CA GLN A 51 1.31 19.20 -0.44
C GLN A 51 -0.11 19.41 0.15
N SER A 52 -1.16 19.38 -0.68
CA SER A 52 -2.56 19.49 -0.22
C SER A 52 -2.98 18.32 0.69
N PHE A 53 -2.37 17.15 0.52
CA PHE A 53 -2.64 15.96 1.34
C PHE A 53 -1.92 15.99 2.68
N GLN A 54 -0.93 16.87 2.88
CA GLN A 54 -0.10 16.83 4.09
C GLN A 54 -0.92 16.92 5.38
N GLN A 55 -1.70 17.98 5.54
CA GLN A 55 -2.45 18.19 6.77
C GLN A 55 -3.50 17.09 6.99
N PRO A 56 -4.37 16.74 6.02
CA PRO A 56 -5.37 15.68 6.21
C PRO A 56 -4.74 14.30 6.49
N VAL A 57 -3.64 13.94 5.80
CA VAL A 57 -2.92 12.68 6.07
C VAL A 57 -2.32 12.70 7.48
N GLU A 58 -1.60 13.76 7.87
CA GLU A 58 -1.00 13.85 9.20
C GLU A 58 -2.06 13.83 10.33
N GLN A 59 -3.25 14.39 10.11
CA GLN A 59 -4.38 14.26 11.02
C GLN A 59 -4.90 12.82 11.07
N ALA A 60 -5.12 12.17 9.93
CA ALA A 60 -5.61 10.80 9.86
C ALA A 60 -4.64 9.80 10.51
N LEU A 61 -3.32 10.06 10.46
CA LEU A 61 -2.30 9.24 11.13
C LEU A 61 -2.49 9.16 12.65
N GLN A 62 -3.06 10.19 13.28
CA GLN A 62 -3.32 10.22 14.72
C GLN A 62 -4.39 9.21 15.14
N ASN A 63 -5.29 8.87 14.21
CA ASN A 63 -6.38 7.91 14.42
C ASN A 63 -5.97 6.47 14.09
N LEU A 64 -4.76 6.24 13.57
CA LEU A 64 -4.27 4.88 13.35
C LEU A 64 -4.32 4.08 14.67
N PRO A 65 -4.78 2.83 14.63
CA PRO A 65 -4.96 1.98 13.45
C PRO A 65 -6.36 1.97 12.84
N ILE A 66 -7.25 2.90 13.19
CA ILE A 66 -8.55 2.98 12.51
C ILE A 66 -8.32 3.35 11.05
N ALA A 67 -8.76 2.46 10.15
CA ALA A 67 -8.54 2.59 8.72
C ALA A 67 -9.37 3.73 8.13
N GLN A 68 -8.69 4.60 7.38
CA GLN A 68 -9.26 5.81 6.78
C GLN A 68 -8.82 5.95 5.33
N ILE A 69 -9.49 6.82 4.60
CA ILE A 69 -8.98 7.39 3.36
C ILE A 69 -8.89 8.90 3.49
N VAL A 70 -7.90 9.46 2.81
CA VAL A 70 -7.85 10.88 2.48
C VAL A 70 -8.07 11.00 0.99
N TYR A 71 -9.09 11.72 0.55
CA TYR A 71 -9.49 11.75 -0.85
C TYR A 71 -9.76 13.17 -1.35
N GLN A 72 -9.62 13.34 -2.66
CA GLN A 72 -9.83 14.58 -3.37
C GLN A 72 -10.51 14.29 -4.71
N GLN A 73 -11.53 15.06 -5.05
CA GLN A 73 -12.19 14.96 -6.35
C GLN A 73 -11.27 15.52 -7.47
N GLU A 74 -11.20 14.83 -8.61
CA GLU A 74 -10.52 15.33 -9.80
C GLU A 74 -11.37 16.40 -10.50
N SER A 75 -10.73 17.32 -11.23
CA SER A 75 -11.46 18.33 -12.01
C SER A 75 -12.27 17.65 -13.11
N TYR A 76 -13.55 18.01 -13.24
CA TYR A 76 -14.47 17.39 -14.19
C TYR A 76 -14.21 17.89 -15.62
N GLN A 77 -13.66 17.06 -16.49
CA GLN A 77 -13.60 17.33 -17.93
C GLN A 77 -14.81 16.70 -18.65
N SER A 78 -15.86 17.50 -18.84
CA SER A 78 -17.04 17.09 -19.62
C SER A 78 -16.74 16.99 -21.11
N PHE A 79 -16.11 15.91 -21.58
CA PHE A 79 -15.93 15.64 -23.01
C PHE A 79 -16.65 14.37 -23.48
N SER A 80 -17.92 14.20 -23.10
CA SER A 80 -18.79 13.24 -23.78
C SER A 80 -20.21 13.79 -23.93
N SER A 81 -20.46 14.42 -25.08
CA SER A 81 -21.81 14.64 -25.58
C SER A 81 -22.41 13.28 -25.98
N GLY A 82 -23.15 12.65 -25.07
CA GLY A 82 -24.11 11.60 -25.38
C GLY A 82 -23.68 10.16 -25.10
N SER A 83 -23.75 9.74 -23.83
CA SER A 83 -24.18 8.42 -23.34
C SER A 83 -23.97 8.41 -21.81
N GLU A 84 -24.64 7.50 -21.09
CA GLU A 84 -24.66 7.27 -19.62
C GLU A 84 -23.82 8.22 -18.75
N ALA A 85 -24.45 8.90 -17.77
CA ALA A 85 -23.79 9.82 -16.86
C ALA A 85 -22.53 9.18 -16.22
N GLU A 86 -21.35 9.59 -16.70
CA GLU A 86 -20.07 9.11 -16.18
C GLU A 86 -19.95 9.51 -14.70
N LEU A 87 -19.55 8.55 -13.87
CA LEU A 87 -19.32 8.81 -12.44
C LEU A 87 -18.18 9.83 -12.29
N PRO A 88 -18.29 10.80 -11.35
CA PRO A 88 -17.18 11.68 -11.03
C PRO A 88 -15.98 10.86 -10.54
N THR A 89 -14.76 11.33 -10.79
CA THR A 89 -13.54 10.65 -10.33
C THR A 89 -12.95 11.33 -9.10
N ALA A 90 -12.42 10.53 -8.17
CA ALA A 90 -11.65 10.99 -7.04
C ALA A 90 -10.33 10.21 -6.92
N THR A 91 -9.29 10.88 -6.42
CA THR A 91 -8.07 10.23 -5.98
C THR A 91 -8.10 10.02 -4.47
N TYR A 92 -7.43 8.99 -3.97
CA TYR A 92 -7.33 8.76 -2.53
C TYR A 92 -5.97 8.23 -2.09
N VAL A 93 -5.64 8.48 -0.83
CA VAL A 93 -4.50 7.92 -0.10
C VAL A 93 -5.07 6.96 0.95
N PRO A 94 -4.75 5.65 0.89
CA PRO A 94 -5.14 4.71 1.93
C PRO A 94 -4.35 4.99 3.21
N ILE A 95 -5.04 5.14 4.34
CA ILE A 95 -4.44 5.32 5.66
C ILE A 95 -4.61 4.01 6.45
N GLU A 96 -3.62 3.13 6.34
CA GLU A 96 -3.65 1.79 6.93
C GLU A 96 -2.24 1.32 7.36
N PRO A 97 -2.12 0.44 8.39
CA PRO A 97 -0.83 0.03 8.96
C PRO A 97 0.18 -0.59 8.00
N CYS A 98 -0.25 -1.32 6.97
CA CYS A 98 0.64 -2.03 6.05
C CYS A 98 1.02 -1.21 4.81
N GLN A 99 0.70 0.08 4.78
CA GLN A 99 1.12 0.98 3.71
C GLN A 99 2.50 1.60 4.06
N PRO A 100 3.59 1.32 3.31
CA PRO A 100 4.92 1.81 3.65
C PRO A 100 5.03 3.33 3.79
N VAL A 101 4.39 4.11 2.92
CA VAL A 101 4.42 5.59 3.00
C VAL A 101 3.77 6.08 4.30
N ILE A 102 2.65 5.47 4.70
CA ILE A 102 1.94 5.79 5.94
C ILE A 102 2.76 5.40 7.16
N THR A 103 3.43 4.24 7.13
CA THR A 103 4.36 3.85 8.20
C THR A 103 5.53 4.81 8.31
N ALA A 104 6.13 5.25 7.20
CA ALA A 104 7.23 6.19 7.22
C ALA A 104 6.82 7.55 7.80
N LEU A 105 5.63 8.06 7.40
CA LEU A 105 5.09 9.29 7.95
C LEU A 105 4.81 9.15 9.46
N ARG A 106 4.24 8.02 9.89
CA ARG A 106 4.02 7.72 11.32
C ARG A 106 5.33 7.72 12.10
N PHE A 107 6.37 7.09 11.57
CA PHE A 107 7.70 7.08 12.16
C PHE A 107 8.29 8.50 12.22
N ALA A 108 8.21 9.26 11.12
CA ALA A 108 8.72 10.63 11.05
C ALA A 108 8.02 11.58 12.02
N LEU A 109 6.71 11.40 12.27
CA LEU A 109 6.00 12.15 13.29
C LEU A 109 6.49 11.82 14.71
N GLN A 110 6.73 10.54 15.00
CA GLN A 110 7.23 10.08 16.31
C GLN A 110 8.66 10.55 16.59
N GLU A 111 9.52 10.53 15.57
CA GLU A 111 10.92 10.97 15.65
C GLU A 111 11.10 12.47 15.36
N HIS A 112 10.01 13.22 15.21
CA HIS A 112 10.01 14.65 14.87
C HIS A 112 10.82 15.02 13.60
N LEU A 113 10.93 14.10 12.65
CA LEU A 113 11.59 14.34 11.37
C LEU A 113 10.74 15.28 10.51
N PRO A 114 11.32 16.34 9.90
CA PRO A 114 10.69 17.12 8.84
C PRO A 114 10.13 16.23 7.72
N ARG A 115 8.85 16.41 7.39
CA ARG A 115 8.15 15.65 6.34
C ARG A 115 7.81 16.56 5.18
N TYR A 116 8.11 16.13 3.96
CA TYR A 116 7.89 16.86 2.73
C TYR A 116 7.04 16.04 1.78
N PHE A 117 5.91 16.61 1.37
CA PHE A 117 5.01 16.06 0.37
C PHE A 117 5.46 16.63 -0.98
N ILE A 118 6.14 15.81 -1.78
CA ILE A 118 6.98 16.31 -2.89
C ILE A 118 6.35 16.18 -4.27
N ASP A 119 5.21 15.51 -4.39
CA ASP A 119 4.54 15.28 -5.67
C ASP A 119 3.76 16.54 -6.10
N PRO A 120 3.90 17.04 -7.34
CA PRO A 120 3.05 18.13 -7.79
C PRO A 120 1.59 17.68 -7.97
N GLU A 121 0.67 18.65 -7.89
CA GLU A 121 -0.73 18.41 -8.25
C GLU A 121 -0.90 18.23 -9.76
N VAL A 122 -1.92 17.45 -10.13
CA VAL A 122 -2.31 17.20 -11.51
C VAL A 122 -3.83 17.22 -11.61
N GLU A 123 -4.35 17.63 -12.76
CA GLU A 123 -5.81 17.75 -12.95
C GLU A 123 -6.54 16.40 -12.88
N SER A 124 -5.99 15.39 -13.58
CA SER A 124 -6.49 14.01 -13.64
C SER A 124 -5.33 13.05 -13.42
N PHE A 125 -5.31 12.35 -12.29
CA PHE A 125 -4.17 11.54 -11.90
C PHE A 125 -4.07 10.26 -12.73
N GLU A 126 -2.90 10.01 -13.29
CA GLU A 126 -2.55 8.75 -13.95
C GLU A 126 -1.97 7.76 -12.93
N VAL A 127 -2.62 6.60 -12.79
CA VAL A 127 -2.13 5.52 -11.94
C VAL A 127 -1.04 4.74 -12.67
N HIS A 128 0.16 4.73 -12.11
CA HIS A 128 1.25 3.89 -12.60
C HIS A 128 1.44 2.69 -11.68
N SER A 129 1.34 1.48 -12.24
CA SER A 129 1.62 0.23 -11.54
C SER A 129 2.63 -0.59 -12.30
N ALA A 130 3.32 -1.48 -11.58
CA ALA A 130 4.27 -2.42 -12.15
C ALA A 130 3.92 -3.83 -11.66
N VAL A 131 4.16 -4.83 -12.52
CA VAL A 131 4.14 -6.23 -12.11
C VAL A 131 5.49 -6.52 -11.47
N LEU A 132 5.48 -6.76 -10.15
CA LEU A 132 6.68 -6.89 -9.34
C LEU A 132 6.81 -8.33 -8.82
N PRO A 133 8.03 -8.76 -8.46
CA PRO A 133 8.19 -9.97 -7.66
C PRO A 133 7.36 -9.88 -6.37
N ASP A 134 6.94 -11.04 -5.85
CA ASP A 134 6.19 -11.12 -4.61
C ASP A 134 6.95 -10.40 -3.46
N PRO A 135 6.31 -9.44 -2.76
CA PRO A 135 6.96 -8.65 -1.70
C PRO A 135 7.60 -9.49 -0.60
N TYR A 136 7.10 -10.70 -0.34
CA TYR A 136 7.70 -11.61 0.64
C TYR A 136 9.18 -11.89 0.37
N ALA A 137 9.61 -11.84 -0.90
CA ALA A 137 11.01 -12.04 -1.27
C ALA A 137 11.96 -11.02 -0.62
N VAL A 138 11.48 -9.83 -0.24
CA VAL A 138 12.31 -8.79 0.40
C VAL A 138 12.87 -9.27 1.75
N LYS A 139 12.15 -10.13 2.46
CA LYS A 139 12.60 -10.70 3.74
C LYS A 139 13.84 -11.58 3.60
N GLN A 140 13.95 -12.27 2.46
CA GLN A 140 15.06 -13.19 2.19
C GLN A 140 16.22 -12.50 1.48
N LEU A 141 15.92 -11.55 0.59
CA LEU A 141 16.91 -10.91 -0.28
C LEU A 141 17.46 -9.61 0.29
N ALA A 142 16.73 -8.98 1.22
CA ALA A 142 16.80 -7.55 1.55
C ALA A 142 16.46 -6.65 0.36
N SER A 143 16.11 -5.40 0.64
CA SER A 143 15.70 -4.42 -0.37
C SER A 143 16.70 -4.23 -1.52
N PRO A 144 18.04 -4.19 -1.33
CA PRO A 144 18.94 -3.92 -2.45
C PRO A 144 18.95 -5.02 -3.51
N ARG A 145 18.90 -6.30 -3.10
CA ARG A 145 18.84 -7.43 -4.04
C ARG A 145 17.48 -7.55 -4.69
N PHE A 146 16.39 -7.30 -3.94
CA PHE A 146 15.04 -7.23 -4.50
C PHE A 146 14.97 -6.16 -5.60
N ALA A 147 15.51 -4.97 -5.33
CA ALA A 147 15.55 -3.88 -6.29
C ALA A 147 16.38 -4.24 -7.54
N ALA A 148 17.58 -4.79 -7.35
CA ALA A 148 18.44 -5.23 -8.45
C ALA A 148 17.76 -6.27 -9.35
N ALA A 149 17.03 -7.23 -8.77
CA ALA A 149 16.27 -8.23 -9.52
C ALA A 149 15.04 -7.66 -10.24
N THR A 150 14.50 -6.56 -9.74
CA THR A 150 13.30 -5.90 -10.29
C THR A 150 13.63 -4.94 -11.44
N LEU A 151 14.83 -4.33 -11.45
CA LEU A 151 15.24 -3.34 -12.46
C LEU A 151 14.92 -3.74 -13.93
N PRO A 152 15.17 -4.99 -14.39
CA PRO A 152 14.87 -5.39 -15.76
C PRO A 152 13.37 -5.41 -16.12
N LEU A 153 12.49 -5.38 -15.12
CA LEU A 153 11.03 -5.42 -15.29
C LEU A 153 10.41 -4.01 -15.36
N LEU A 154 11.17 -2.98 -14.99
CA LEU A 154 10.66 -1.61 -14.91
C LEU A 154 10.66 -0.94 -16.28
N SER A 155 9.61 -0.15 -16.56
CA SER A 155 9.53 0.63 -17.79
C SER A 155 10.66 1.65 -17.88
N SER A 156 11.19 1.82 -19.09
CA SER A 156 12.07 2.94 -19.46
C SER A 156 11.34 4.02 -20.29
N SER A 157 10.03 3.85 -20.49
CA SER A 157 9.16 4.80 -21.18
C SER A 157 8.16 5.37 -20.17
N PHE A 158 8.04 6.69 -20.15
CA PHE A 158 7.26 7.42 -19.14
C PHE A 158 6.21 8.29 -19.83
N SER A 159 4.97 8.28 -19.34
CA SER A 159 3.91 9.16 -19.85
C SER A 159 4.29 10.64 -19.64
N PRO A 160 3.70 11.57 -20.40
CA PRO A 160 3.94 13.00 -20.20
C PRO A 160 3.66 13.45 -18.76
N GLN A 161 2.58 12.95 -18.14
CA GLN A 161 2.26 13.29 -16.76
C GLN A 161 3.27 12.70 -15.76
N LEU A 162 3.75 11.47 -15.96
CA LEU A 162 4.80 10.92 -15.10
C LEU A 162 6.10 11.72 -15.19
N GLN A 163 6.46 12.22 -16.38
CA GLN A 163 7.62 13.09 -16.55
C GLN A 163 7.43 14.43 -15.83
N TYR A 164 6.25 15.04 -15.95
CA TYR A 164 5.87 16.24 -15.20
C TYR A 164 6.01 16.04 -13.69
N ARG A 165 5.38 14.99 -13.15
CA ARG A 165 5.42 14.65 -11.72
C ARG A 165 6.84 14.37 -11.23
N ALA A 166 7.61 13.58 -11.99
CA ALA A 166 9.01 13.31 -11.68
C ALA A 166 9.86 14.59 -11.64
N ALA A 167 9.67 15.52 -12.59
CA ALA A 167 10.37 16.80 -12.58
C ALA A 167 10.02 17.66 -11.36
N GLY A 168 8.74 17.72 -10.96
CA GLY A 168 8.30 18.44 -9.76
C GLY A 168 8.87 17.84 -8.46
N MET A 169 8.84 16.51 -8.34
CA MET A 169 9.47 15.80 -7.23
C MET A 169 10.97 16.09 -7.15
N VAL A 170 11.67 16.08 -8.27
CA VAL A 170 13.12 16.37 -8.35
C VAL A 170 13.43 17.82 -7.94
N ASP A 171 12.65 18.79 -8.41
CA ASP A 171 12.82 20.19 -8.01
C ASP A 171 12.68 20.36 -6.50
N ARG A 172 11.70 19.67 -5.90
CA ARG A 172 11.51 19.70 -4.45
C ARG A 172 12.66 19.03 -3.69
N LEU A 173 13.13 17.88 -4.17
CA LEU A 173 14.29 17.18 -3.58
C LEU A 173 15.56 18.05 -3.63
N ARG A 174 15.82 18.74 -4.74
CA ARG A 174 16.96 19.67 -4.88
C ARG A 174 16.87 20.86 -3.92
N GLN A 175 15.67 21.35 -3.64
CA GLN A 175 15.47 22.38 -2.61
C GLN A 175 15.80 21.83 -1.22
N MET A 176 15.36 20.61 -0.92
CA MET A 176 15.64 19.95 0.35
C MET A 176 17.13 19.71 0.57
N GLU A 177 17.91 19.35 -0.46
CA GLU A 177 19.37 19.16 -0.35
C GLU A 177 20.14 20.40 0.12
N LYS A 178 19.56 21.59 -0.06
CA LYS A 178 20.15 22.84 0.43
C LYS A 178 19.98 23.00 1.94
N GLN A 179 18.96 22.36 2.51
CA GLN A 179 18.55 22.52 3.92
C GLN A 179 18.91 21.30 4.78
N HIS A 180 19.04 20.14 4.16
CA HIS A 180 19.23 18.85 4.83
C HIS A 180 20.54 18.18 4.42
N ALA A 181 21.03 17.29 5.27
CA ALA A 181 22.26 16.53 5.06
C ALA A 181 21.98 15.07 4.68
N SER A 182 20.84 14.50 5.08
CA SER A 182 20.47 13.10 4.80
C SER A 182 18.96 12.90 4.64
N ILE A 183 18.50 12.88 3.40
CA ILE A 183 17.09 12.80 3.03
C ILE A 183 16.75 11.36 2.65
N LEU A 184 15.70 10.81 3.27
CA LEU A 184 15.01 9.63 2.76
C LEU A 184 13.84 10.08 1.89
N ALA A 185 13.87 9.74 0.60
CA ALA A 185 12.79 9.98 -0.34
C ALA A 185 12.14 8.66 -0.74
N LEU A 186 10.83 8.55 -0.56
CA LEU A 186 10.07 7.37 -0.96
C LEU A 186 9.47 7.54 -2.36
N CYS A 187 9.37 6.45 -3.10
CA CYS A 187 8.65 6.39 -4.37
C CYS A 187 8.09 4.99 -4.60
N SER A 188 7.16 4.84 -5.54
CA SER A 188 6.76 3.52 -6.02
C SER A 188 7.85 2.91 -6.91
N TYR A 189 7.95 1.58 -6.98
CA TYR A 189 8.79 0.92 -7.98
C TYR A 189 8.42 1.32 -9.43
N ALA A 190 7.15 1.61 -9.69
CA ALA A 190 6.65 2.01 -11.01
C ALA A 190 7.19 3.38 -11.44
N GLU A 191 7.41 4.29 -10.50
CA GLU A 191 7.88 5.66 -10.76
C GLU A 191 9.39 5.82 -10.55
N TRP A 192 10.05 4.84 -9.93
CA TRP A 192 11.45 4.91 -9.51
C TRP A 192 12.40 5.33 -10.64
N MET A 193 12.27 4.70 -11.80
CA MET A 193 13.13 4.99 -12.96
C MET A 193 12.87 6.38 -13.55
N ALA A 194 11.63 6.87 -13.50
CA ALA A 194 11.28 8.20 -13.99
C ALA A 194 11.92 9.29 -13.12
N ILE A 195 11.81 9.17 -11.79
CA ILE A 195 12.41 10.13 -10.84
C ILE A 195 13.94 10.14 -10.97
N ARG A 196 14.56 8.96 -11.10
CA ARG A 196 16.01 8.86 -11.33
C ARG A 196 16.44 9.53 -12.62
N ALA A 197 15.74 9.25 -13.72
CA ALA A 197 16.04 9.85 -15.02
C ALA A 197 15.88 11.38 -14.98
N ALA A 198 14.78 11.87 -14.38
CA ALA A 198 14.52 13.29 -14.21
C ALA A 198 15.62 13.99 -13.41
N TYR A 199 16.10 13.37 -12.33
CA TYR A 199 17.17 13.92 -11.51
C TYR A 199 18.50 14.01 -12.27
N GLN A 200 18.87 12.95 -13.00
CA GLN A 200 20.10 12.86 -13.79
C GLN A 200 20.11 13.87 -14.95
N GLN A 201 18.97 14.01 -15.63
CA GLN A 201 18.80 14.93 -16.74
C GLN A 201 18.61 16.38 -16.29
N SER A 202 18.51 16.62 -14.98
CA SER A 202 18.20 17.95 -14.42
C SER A 202 16.92 18.56 -15.00
N LEU A 203 15.89 17.71 -15.17
CA LEU A 203 14.57 18.18 -15.53
C LEU A 203 14.03 19.09 -14.42
N SER A 204 13.27 20.10 -14.83
CA SER A 204 12.58 21.01 -13.94
C SER A 204 11.13 21.12 -14.37
N LEU A 205 10.23 21.27 -13.41
CA LEU A 205 8.80 21.42 -13.65
C LEU A 205 8.50 22.60 -14.60
N SER A 206 9.34 23.64 -14.60
CA SER A 206 9.21 24.80 -15.48
C SER A 206 9.40 24.48 -16.97
N GLN A 207 9.88 23.29 -17.31
CA GLN A 207 10.02 22.82 -18.70
C GLN A 207 8.71 22.25 -19.26
N PHE A 208 7.71 22.05 -18.39
CA PHE A 208 6.40 21.52 -18.74
C PHE A 208 5.33 22.61 -18.69
N GLY A 209 4.17 22.34 -19.29
CA GLY A 209 3.02 23.22 -19.17
C GLY A 209 2.52 23.31 -17.73
N GLU A 210 1.82 24.39 -17.41
CA GLU A 210 1.13 24.51 -16.12
C GLU A 210 -0.08 23.56 -16.08
N GLU A 211 -0.11 22.69 -15.08
CA GLU A 211 -1.30 21.92 -14.71
C GLU A 211 -2.18 22.78 -13.81
N THR A 212 -3.49 22.71 -14.00
CA THR A 212 -4.42 23.37 -13.08
C THR A 212 -4.66 22.43 -11.91
N PRO A 213 -4.22 22.76 -10.68
CA PRO A 213 -4.47 21.90 -9.54
C PRO A 213 -6.00 21.77 -9.34
N PRO A 214 -6.49 20.58 -8.94
CA PRO A 214 -7.88 20.40 -8.56
C PRO A 214 -8.23 21.32 -7.38
N GLU A 215 -9.52 21.59 -7.18
CA GLU A 215 -9.98 22.31 -6.00
C GLU A 215 -9.42 21.63 -4.73
N ALA A 216 -8.85 22.42 -3.83
CA ALA A 216 -8.16 21.93 -2.63
C ALA A 216 -9.15 21.45 -1.54
N ASP A 217 -10.21 20.75 -1.92
CA ASP A 217 -11.15 20.09 -1.02
C ASP A 217 -10.71 18.64 -0.76
N VAL A 218 -9.62 18.51 -0.01
CA VAL A 218 -9.09 17.22 0.44
C VAL A 218 -9.82 16.82 1.72
N ARG A 219 -10.58 15.73 1.65
CA ARG A 219 -11.45 15.25 2.73
C ARG A 219 -10.90 13.97 3.35
N THR A 220 -11.19 13.76 4.63
CA THR A 220 -10.87 12.52 5.35
C THR A 220 -12.15 11.80 5.72
N ALA A 221 -12.18 10.48 5.57
CA ALA A 221 -13.30 9.65 6.01
C ALA A 221 -12.83 8.30 6.54
N LEU A 222 -13.59 7.75 7.49
CA LEU A 222 -13.43 6.37 7.90
C LEU A 222 -13.89 5.43 6.78
N VAL A 223 -13.34 4.22 6.72
CA VAL A 223 -13.84 3.17 5.82
C VAL A 223 -14.79 2.24 6.55
N THR A 224 -15.92 1.87 5.93
CA THR A 224 -16.79 0.84 6.50
C THR A 224 -16.07 -0.51 6.58
N GLU A 225 -16.16 -1.19 7.73
CA GLU A 225 -15.43 -2.44 8.03
C GLU A 225 -15.60 -3.51 6.95
N ARG A 226 -16.83 -3.66 6.46
CA ARG A 226 -17.17 -4.65 5.42
C ARG A 226 -16.48 -4.36 4.09
N SER A 227 -16.00 -3.13 3.87
CA SER A 227 -15.35 -2.72 2.62
C SER A 227 -13.84 -2.58 2.69
N LEU A 228 -13.21 -2.83 3.85
CA LEU A 228 -11.76 -2.63 4.05
C LEU A 228 -10.89 -3.37 3.02
N ILE A 229 -11.31 -4.56 2.60
CA ILE A 229 -10.60 -5.38 1.62
C ILE A 229 -10.44 -4.71 0.25
N PHE A 230 -11.27 -3.71 -0.08
CA PHE A 230 -11.17 -2.98 -1.34
C PHE A 230 -10.18 -1.81 -1.29
N MET A 231 -9.63 -1.50 -0.11
CA MET A 231 -8.72 -0.38 0.11
C MET A 231 -7.36 -0.84 0.67
N MET A 232 -7.35 -1.80 1.60
CA MET A 232 -6.12 -2.32 2.19
C MET A 232 -5.31 -3.13 1.18
N GLY A 233 -3.98 -2.98 1.20
CA GLY A 233 -3.11 -3.79 0.34
C GLY A 233 -2.91 -5.22 0.85
N GLU A 234 -2.95 -5.41 2.17
CA GLU A 234 -2.98 -6.72 2.82
C GLU A 234 -4.41 -7.13 3.18
N LEU A 235 -4.63 -8.41 3.47
CA LEU A 235 -5.89 -8.85 4.06
C LEU A 235 -6.15 -8.07 5.36
N PRO A 236 -7.38 -7.59 5.62
CA PRO A 236 -7.68 -6.86 6.86
C PRO A 236 -7.23 -7.60 8.12
N HIS A 237 -7.45 -8.92 8.17
CA HIS A 237 -6.97 -9.74 9.28
C HIS A 237 -5.45 -9.69 9.44
N LEU A 238 -4.71 -9.83 8.33
CA LEU A 238 -3.26 -9.81 8.36
C LEU A 238 -2.73 -8.42 8.77
N CYS A 239 -3.32 -7.35 8.22
CA CYS A 239 -3.01 -5.98 8.61
C CYS A 239 -3.25 -5.74 10.12
N ALA A 240 -4.30 -6.33 10.69
CA ALA A 240 -4.53 -6.30 12.13
C ALA A 240 -3.40 -6.96 12.92
N GLN A 241 -2.93 -8.14 12.48
CA GLN A 241 -1.82 -8.84 13.14
C GLN A 241 -0.54 -7.98 13.16
N TYR A 242 -0.23 -7.28 12.07
CA TYR A 242 0.90 -6.34 12.02
C TYR A 242 0.79 -5.22 13.05
N GLU A 243 -0.39 -4.63 13.22
CA GLU A 243 -0.57 -3.57 14.23
C GLU A 243 -0.59 -4.11 15.66
N ILE A 244 -1.16 -5.31 15.91
CA ILE A 244 -1.14 -5.96 17.23
C ILE A 244 0.31 -6.20 17.66
N ALA A 245 1.11 -6.86 16.81
CA ALA A 245 2.52 -7.10 17.10
C ALA A 245 3.29 -5.80 17.37
N ARG A 246 3.01 -4.73 16.61
CA ARG A 246 3.60 -3.40 16.84
C ARG A 246 3.23 -2.82 18.21
N ARG A 247 1.98 -2.97 18.65
CA ARG A 247 1.50 -2.47 19.95
C ARG A 247 2.07 -3.28 21.12
N GLU A 248 2.18 -4.58 20.94
CA GLU A 248 2.66 -5.52 21.97
C GLU A 248 4.19 -5.67 21.98
N LEU A 249 4.88 -5.01 21.05
CA LEU A 249 6.34 -5.08 20.86
C LEU A 249 6.83 -6.52 20.60
N GLU A 250 6.00 -7.30 19.90
CA GLU A 250 6.35 -8.66 19.45
C GLU A 250 7.22 -8.63 18.19
N GLN A 251 7.85 -9.78 17.90
CA GLN A 251 8.59 -9.94 16.64
C GLN A 251 7.62 -10.00 15.46
N ASP A 252 7.74 -9.06 14.53
CA ASP A 252 6.88 -8.96 13.34
C ASP A 252 7.51 -9.54 12.07
N ASP A 253 8.78 -9.98 12.14
CA ASP A 253 9.59 -10.45 11.00
C ASP A 253 8.93 -11.53 10.13
N ASN A 254 8.02 -12.36 10.66
CA ASN A 254 7.40 -13.46 9.92
C ASN A 254 5.86 -13.37 9.84
N LEU A 255 5.26 -12.21 10.14
CA LEU A 255 3.80 -12.08 10.18
C LEU A 255 3.09 -12.37 8.87
N SER A 256 3.71 -12.14 7.71
CA SER A 256 3.13 -12.57 6.43
C SER A 256 2.87 -14.07 6.35
N ILE A 257 3.61 -14.90 7.10
CA ILE A 257 3.36 -16.35 7.21
C ILE A 257 2.60 -16.70 8.48
N ASP A 258 3.02 -16.19 9.63
CA ASP A 258 2.44 -16.56 10.91
C ASP A 258 1.02 -16.00 11.07
N GLY A 259 0.74 -14.83 10.50
CA GLY A 259 -0.62 -14.28 10.39
C GLY A 259 -1.55 -15.15 9.55
N MET A 260 -1.06 -15.86 8.54
CA MET A 260 -1.88 -16.85 7.81
C MET A 260 -2.20 -18.08 8.67
N LYS A 261 -1.24 -18.54 9.48
CA LYS A 261 -1.51 -19.64 10.42
C LYS A 261 -2.53 -19.20 11.46
N GLN A 262 -2.39 -17.97 11.97
CA GLN A 262 -3.32 -17.39 12.92
C GLN A 262 -4.73 -17.27 12.34
N LEU A 263 -4.86 -16.76 11.10
CA LEU A 263 -6.11 -16.75 10.34
C LEU A 263 -6.78 -18.14 10.31
N LEU A 264 -6.03 -19.20 10.03
CA LEU A 264 -6.58 -20.56 9.97
C LEU A 264 -7.01 -21.09 11.33
N LEU A 265 -6.26 -20.78 12.39
CA LEU A 265 -6.60 -21.18 13.75
C LEU A 265 -7.88 -20.48 14.22
N GLU A 266 -7.98 -19.17 14.00
CA GLU A 266 -9.18 -18.39 14.33
C GLU A 266 -10.39 -18.84 13.51
N THR A 267 -10.22 -19.05 12.21
CA THR A 267 -11.26 -19.61 11.35
C THR A 267 -11.78 -20.94 11.88
N ARG A 268 -10.88 -21.84 12.29
CA ARG A 268 -11.24 -23.14 12.85
C ARG A 268 -12.04 -23.00 14.14
N ASP A 269 -11.64 -22.08 15.01
CA ASP A 269 -12.26 -21.90 16.30
C ASP A 269 -13.66 -21.25 16.13
N HIS A 270 -13.81 -20.30 15.21
CA HIS A 270 -15.11 -19.77 14.76
C HIS A 270 -16.01 -20.86 14.18
N TYR A 271 -15.51 -21.65 13.22
CA TYR A 271 -16.24 -22.76 12.59
C TYR A 271 -16.78 -23.76 13.63
N ARG A 272 -15.94 -24.16 14.59
CA ARG A 272 -16.33 -25.09 15.67
C ARG A 272 -17.39 -24.49 16.59
N SER A 273 -17.24 -23.21 16.95
CA SER A 273 -18.16 -22.54 17.87
C SER A 273 -19.58 -22.43 17.29
N GLN A 274 -19.71 -22.19 15.98
CA GLN A 274 -21.01 -22.01 15.33
C GLN A 274 -21.69 -23.34 14.95
N GLN A 275 -20.92 -24.37 14.58
CA GLN A 275 -21.50 -25.63 14.07
C GLN A 275 -21.68 -26.76 15.11
N ARG A 276 -21.18 -26.58 16.34
CA ARG A 276 -21.34 -27.56 17.46
C ARG A 276 -21.12 -29.02 16.99
N SER A 277 -22.03 -29.95 17.33
CA SER A 277 -21.82 -31.41 17.14
C SER A 277 -21.79 -31.89 15.69
N HIS A 278 -22.12 -31.05 14.71
CA HIS A 278 -22.17 -31.41 13.29
C HIS A 278 -20.97 -30.90 12.48
N SER A 279 -20.04 -30.18 13.14
CA SER A 279 -18.82 -29.71 12.50
C SER A 279 -17.90 -30.88 12.10
N ARG A 280 -17.42 -30.88 10.86
CA ARG A 280 -16.37 -31.83 10.45
C ARG A 280 -15.08 -31.51 11.21
N PRO A 281 -14.36 -32.50 11.75
CA PRO A 281 -13.17 -32.23 12.54
C PRO A 281 -12.05 -31.66 11.65
N VAL A 282 -11.69 -30.40 11.89
CA VAL A 282 -10.48 -29.78 11.31
C VAL A 282 -9.27 -30.21 12.13
N THR A 283 -8.58 -31.24 11.66
CA THR A 283 -7.43 -31.84 12.36
C THR A 283 -6.10 -31.21 11.92
N PRO A 284 -5.02 -31.31 12.73
CA PRO A 284 -3.68 -30.88 12.32
C PRO A 284 -3.19 -31.51 11.01
N LYS A 285 -3.59 -32.77 10.74
CA LYS A 285 -3.30 -33.45 9.47
C LYS A 285 -3.95 -32.73 8.29
N LEU A 286 -5.22 -32.34 8.41
CA LEU A 286 -5.92 -31.59 7.35
C LEU A 286 -5.34 -30.19 7.17
N LEU A 287 -4.99 -29.49 8.26
CA LEU A 287 -4.31 -28.19 8.17
C LEU A 287 -2.97 -28.29 7.44
N LYS A 288 -2.18 -29.35 7.69
CA LYS A 288 -0.93 -29.61 6.96
C LYS A 288 -1.18 -29.87 5.47
N ILE A 289 -2.19 -30.67 5.12
CA ILE A 289 -2.57 -30.93 3.73
C ILE A 289 -3.01 -29.62 3.05
N TYR A 290 -3.83 -28.82 3.72
CA TYR A 290 -4.27 -27.52 3.25
C TYR A 290 -3.08 -26.59 2.96
N LEU A 291 -2.17 -26.42 3.91
CA LEU A 291 -0.99 -25.55 3.73
C LEU A 291 -0.08 -26.02 2.60
N ASN A 292 0.13 -27.33 2.46
CA ASN A 292 0.88 -27.88 1.33
C ASN A 292 0.19 -27.59 0.00
N TYR A 293 -1.13 -27.69 -0.04
CA TYR A 293 -1.92 -27.43 -1.23
C TYR A 293 -1.91 -25.95 -1.61
N VAL A 294 -2.17 -25.05 -0.66
CA VAL A 294 -2.05 -23.60 -0.82
C VAL A 294 -0.68 -23.22 -1.35
N ARG A 295 0.40 -23.72 -0.73
CA ARG A 295 1.77 -23.47 -1.20
C ARG A 295 1.97 -23.88 -2.66
N ASN A 296 1.48 -25.07 -3.04
CA ASN A 296 1.61 -25.55 -4.41
C ASN A 296 0.81 -24.69 -5.40
N LEU A 297 -0.41 -24.26 -5.04
CA LEU A 297 -1.21 -23.35 -5.87
C LEU A 297 -0.51 -22.00 -6.04
N SER A 298 0.00 -21.39 -4.96
CA SER A 298 0.77 -20.14 -5.04
C SER A 298 1.95 -20.24 -5.99
N LEU A 299 2.71 -21.35 -5.93
CA LEU A 299 3.84 -21.59 -6.83
C LEU A 299 3.42 -21.73 -8.30
N ILE A 300 2.28 -22.38 -8.58
CA ILE A 300 1.72 -22.47 -9.94
C ILE A 300 1.35 -21.07 -10.45
N GLU A 301 0.81 -20.21 -9.59
CA GLU A 301 0.50 -18.81 -9.90
C GLU A 301 1.72 -17.87 -9.85
N ARG A 302 2.93 -18.42 -9.69
CA ARG A 302 4.20 -17.65 -9.60
C ARG A 302 4.25 -16.65 -8.44
N ARG A 303 3.54 -16.95 -7.34
CA ARG A 303 3.55 -16.18 -6.08
C ARG A 303 4.29 -16.95 -4.98
N LEU A 304 4.83 -16.22 -4.02
CA LEU A 304 5.42 -16.78 -2.79
C LEU A 304 4.42 -16.77 -1.64
N THR A 305 3.46 -15.85 -1.68
CA THR A 305 2.34 -15.74 -0.74
C THR A 305 1.02 -16.06 -1.44
N PRO A 306 0.05 -16.70 -0.76
CA PRO A 306 -1.26 -16.96 -1.31
C PRO A 306 -2.15 -15.71 -1.28
N ASP A 307 -2.98 -15.56 -2.30
CA ASP A 307 -4.07 -14.58 -2.29
C ASP A 307 -5.33 -15.16 -1.61
N LEU A 308 -6.32 -14.30 -1.35
CA LEU A 308 -7.57 -14.72 -0.72
C LEU A 308 -8.29 -15.81 -1.52
N TYR A 309 -8.30 -15.68 -2.84
CA TYR A 309 -8.95 -16.64 -3.72
C TYR A 309 -8.34 -18.03 -3.56
N THR A 310 -7.01 -18.13 -3.54
CA THR A 310 -6.28 -19.37 -3.30
C THR A 310 -6.61 -19.95 -1.93
N LEU A 311 -6.62 -19.11 -0.89
CA LEU A 311 -6.92 -19.54 0.48
C LEU A 311 -8.34 -20.12 0.59
N VAL A 312 -9.34 -19.44 0.01
CA VAL A 312 -10.75 -19.84 0.04
C VAL A 312 -11.00 -21.08 -0.82
N THR A 313 -10.45 -21.13 -2.03
CA THR A 313 -10.59 -22.27 -2.94
C THR A 313 -9.98 -23.53 -2.34
N ALA A 314 -8.77 -23.44 -1.77
CA ALA A 314 -8.17 -24.55 -1.06
C ALA A 314 -8.99 -24.99 0.15
N ALA A 315 -9.62 -24.04 0.84
CA ALA A 315 -10.39 -24.32 2.05
C ALA A 315 -11.68 -25.08 1.70
N GLN A 316 -12.32 -24.69 0.61
CA GLN A 316 -13.49 -25.34 0.04
C GLN A 316 -13.19 -26.80 -0.32
N GLN A 317 -12.05 -27.05 -0.96
CA GLN A 317 -11.68 -28.38 -1.44
C GLN A 317 -11.20 -29.33 -0.32
N ILE A 318 -10.48 -28.81 0.68
CA ILE A 318 -9.88 -29.64 1.74
C ILE A 318 -10.82 -29.84 2.93
N PHE A 319 -11.64 -28.83 3.27
CA PHE A 319 -12.51 -28.87 4.45
C PHE A 319 -13.99 -29.00 4.05
N SER A 320 -14.60 -27.90 3.62
CA SER A 320 -15.99 -27.79 3.17
C SER A 320 -16.29 -26.37 2.68
N ASP A 321 -17.41 -26.20 1.96
CA ASP A 321 -17.93 -24.87 1.60
C ASP A 321 -18.14 -23.96 2.81
N GLN A 322 -18.69 -24.53 3.90
CA GLN A 322 -18.95 -23.77 5.12
C GLN A 322 -17.67 -23.29 5.79
N PHE A 323 -16.62 -24.11 5.84
CA PHE A 323 -15.33 -23.66 6.37
C PHE A 323 -14.71 -22.56 5.48
N ALA A 324 -14.86 -22.67 4.16
CA ALA A 324 -14.39 -21.65 3.22
C ALA A 324 -15.09 -20.29 3.43
N VAL A 325 -16.40 -20.29 3.72
CA VAL A 325 -17.14 -19.07 4.09
C VAL A 325 -16.57 -18.45 5.37
N HIS A 326 -16.37 -19.24 6.43
CA HIS A 326 -15.77 -18.70 7.66
C HIS A 326 -14.35 -18.18 7.45
N LEU A 327 -13.57 -18.80 6.57
CA LEU A 327 -12.24 -18.32 6.23
C LEU A 327 -12.31 -16.94 5.55
N ALA A 328 -13.22 -16.78 4.58
CA ALA A 328 -13.43 -15.50 3.90
C ALA A 328 -13.93 -14.41 4.86
N GLU A 329 -14.82 -14.76 5.80
CA GLU A 329 -15.30 -13.86 6.85
C GLU A 329 -14.15 -13.44 7.78
N THR A 330 -13.39 -14.43 8.29
CA THR A 330 -12.28 -14.18 9.22
C THR A 330 -11.18 -13.35 8.57
N ALA A 331 -10.86 -13.60 7.30
CA ALA A 331 -9.86 -12.82 6.55
C ALA A 331 -10.20 -11.33 6.43
N ARG A 332 -11.50 -10.98 6.46
CA ARG A 332 -12.01 -9.61 6.39
C ARG A 332 -12.13 -8.92 7.75
N GLN A 333 -11.87 -9.64 8.85
CA GLN A 333 -11.98 -9.07 10.19
C GLN A 333 -10.84 -8.08 10.44
N TYR A 334 -11.20 -6.93 11.00
CA TYR A 334 -10.26 -5.91 11.45
C TYR A 334 -10.79 -5.35 12.78
N PRO A 335 -10.08 -5.52 13.90
CA PRO A 335 -10.62 -5.24 15.22
C PRO A 335 -10.63 -3.75 15.58
N PHE A 336 -9.96 -2.91 14.78
CA PHE A 336 -9.79 -1.49 15.09
C PHE A 336 -10.87 -0.65 14.42
N ILE A 337 -11.94 -0.40 15.19
CA ILE A 337 -13.14 0.28 14.71
C ILE A 337 -13.19 1.70 15.29
N GLY A 338 -13.42 2.70 14.43
CA GLY A 338 -13.63 4.08 14.84
C GLY A 338 -15.01 4.32 15.46
N ARG A 339 -15.27 5.55 15.91
CA ARG A 339 -16.55 5.88 16.54
C ARG A 339 -17.71 5.74 15.52
N THR A 340 -18.90 5.42 16.00
CA THR A 340 -20.05 5.10 15.13
C THR A 340 -20.62 6.33 14.42
N ASP A 341 -20.42 7.51 14.99
CA ASP A 341 -20.92 8.82 14.56
C ASP A 341 -20.04 9.51 13.50
N GLU A 342 -18.84 8.99 13.22
CA GLU A 342 -17.95 9.55 12.21
C GLU A 342 -18.38 9.19 10.77
N PRO A 343 -18.23 10.12 9.81
CA PRO A 343 -18.59 9.87 8.41
C PRO A 343 -17.77 8.71 7.83
N ARG A 344 -18.47 7.79 7.15
CA ARG A 344 -17.89 6.57 6.58
C ARG A 344 -18.13 6.46 5.09
N VAL A 345 -17.08 6.12 4.35
CA VAL A 345 -17.17 5.71 2.96
C VAL A 345 -17.32 4.19 2.85
N THR A 346 -18.05 3.74 1.83
CA THR A 346 -18.05 2.33 1.41
C THR A 346 -17.15 2.18 0.19
N MET A 347 -16.10 1.38 0.30
CA MET A 347 -15.20 1.09 -0.82
C MET A 347 -15.74 -0.10 -1.63
N GLY A 348 -15.49 -0.08 -2.93
CA GLY A 348 -15.73 -1.17 -3.88
C GLY A 348 -14.56 -1.31 -4.85
N ILE A 349 -14.74 -2.12 -5.90
CA ILE A 349 -13.74 -2.25 -6.96
C ILE A 349 -13.69 -0.92 -7.72
N ASP A 350 -12.58 -0.20 -7.60
CA ASP A 350 -12.32 1.10 -8.23
C ASP A 350 -13.42 2.15 -8.01
N GLN A 351 -14.17 2.01 -6.90
CA GLN A 351 -15.27 2.91 -6.56
C GLN A 351 -15.31 3.20 -5.07
N MET A 352 -15.83 4.37 -4.72
CA MET A 352 -16.27 4.68 -3.36
C MET A 352 -17.66 5.30 -3.36
N ARG A 353 -18.42 5.03 -2.30
CA ARG A 353 -19.66 5.72 -1.98
C ARG A 353 -19.50 6.53 -0.70
N THR A 354 -19.75 7.82 -0.78
CA THR A 354 -19.67 8.76 0.34
C THR A 354 -20.91 8.70 1.25
N PRO A 355 -20.85 9.26 2.48
CA PRO A 355 -21.98 9.21 3.42
C PRO A 355 -23.28 9.83 2.91
N ASP A 356 -23.19 10.82 2.04
CA ASP A 356 -24.31 11.50 1.37
C ASP A 356 -24.87 10.69 0.17
N GLY A 357 -24.28 9.54 -0.15
CA GLY A 357 -24.75 8.63 -1.19
C GLY A 357 -24.12 8.89 -2.57
N GLN A 358 -23.27 9.90 -2.72
CA GLN A 358 -22.56 10.14 -3.97
C GLN A 358 -21.56 9.00 -4.24
N VAL A 359 -21.43 8.61 -5.50
CA VAL A 359 -20.54 7.54 -5.95
C VAL A 359 -19.46 8.15 -6.84
N TYR A 360 -18.22 7.74 -6.60
CA TYR A 360 -17.06 8.14 -7.38
C TYR A 360 -16.37 6.92 -7.96
N HIS A 361 -15.85 7.04 -9.18
CA HIS A 361 -14.72 6.21 -9.59
C HIS A 361 -13.47 6.65 -8.81
N THR A 362 -12.64 5.72 -8.36
CA THR A 362 -11.52 6.05 -7.48
C THR A 362 -10.17 5.55 -7.98
N LYS A 363 -9.16 6.40 -7.84
CA LYS A 363 -7.76 6.08 -8.13
C LYS A 363 -6.92 6.19 -6.86
N SER A 364 -6.16 5.16 -6.52
CA SER A 364 -5.21 5.24 -5.41
C SER A 364 -3.97 6.03 -5.85
N ARG A 365 -3.54 7.00 -5.04
CA ARG A 365 -2.24 7.67 -5.19
C ARG A 365 -1.07 6.82 -4.70
N LEU A 366 -1.34 5.72 -3.99
CA LEU A 366 -0.36 4.75 -3.52
C LEU A 366 -0.75 3.33 -4.01
N PRO A 367 -0.77 3.10 -5.33
CA PRO A 367 -1.24 1.84 -5.90
C PRO A 367 -0.28 0.70 -5.54
N GLY A 368 -0.82 -0.36 -4.94
CA GLY A 368 -0.07 -1.59 -4.64
C GLY A 368 0.15 -2.47 -5.87
N HIS A 369 0.48 -3.74 -5.63
CA HIS A 369 0.56 -4.73 -6.71
C HIS A 369 -0.82 -4.86 -7.39
N PRO A 370 -0.90 -4.99 -8.73
CA PRO A 370 -2.16 -5.22 -9.42
C PRO A 370 -2.94 -6.41 -8.82
N ILE A 371 -4.20 -6.17 -8.45
CA ILE A 371 -5.13 -7.17 -7.92
C ILE A 371 -6.08 -7.60 -9.02
N SER A 372 -6.32 -8.90 -9.15
CA SER A 372 -7.35 -9.45 -10.03
C SER A 372 -8.49 -9.99 -9.18
N TRP A 373 -9.68 -9.40 -9.34
CA TRP A 373 -10.90 -9.89 -8.74
C TRP A 373 -11.43 -11.07 -9.55
N ARG A 374 -11.55 -12.22 -8.90
CA ARG A 374 -12.05 -13.47 -9.51
C ARG A 374 -13.44 -13.77 -8.94
N THR A 375 -14.35 -14.21 -9.81
CA THR A 375 -15.72 -14.63 -9.48
C THR A 375 -15.81 -16.13 -9.30
#